data_AF-A0A2V8VHR3-F1
#
_entry.id   AF-A0A2V8VHR3-F1
#
_cell.length_a   1.000
_cell.length_b   1.000
_cell.length_c   1.000
_cell.angle_alpha   90.00
_cell.angle_beta   90.00
_cell.angle_gamma   90.00
#
_symmetry.space_group_name_H-M   'P 1'
#
loop_
_entity.id
_entity.type
_entity.pdbx_description
1 polymer ?
#
loop_
_entity_poly.entity_id
_entity_poly.type
_entity_poly.pdbx_seq_one_letter_code
_entity_poly.pdbx_strand_id
1 'polypeptide(L)'
;MVAGAVVFLIGLAGAGCVPAAAWALQASPVKQESQAFDDFTQRVKEYLTLHKAAESSLPRLKSTTHGKTIIDRQHVLAQKIAEARSNAKQGDIFSPEISEQFHHVIRSKFHGAGAPNIRQTIRQGEPLTNVQLIVNGAYPGNLPLTTVPPTLLINLPQLPREVAYRIVGHDLVLLDTEARIVIDFIPGTIP
;
A
#
# COMPACT_ATOMS: atom_id res chain seq x y z
N MET A 1 -16.62 16.09 75.16
CA MET A 1 -18.06 15.82 75.41
C MET A 1 -18.71 15.63 74.05
N VAL A 2 -19.23 14.49 73.60
CA VAL A 2 -19.41 13.14 74.14
C VAL A 2 -19.26 12.19 72.95
N ALA A 3 -18.56 11.07 73.17
CA ALA A 3 -18.41 9.95 72.26
C ALA A 3 -19.72 9.15 72.16
N GLY A 4 -19.99 8.53 71.02
CA GLY A 4 -21.09 7.59 70.83
C GLY A 4 -20.75 6.55 69.79
N ALA A 5 -20.05 5.49 70.21
CA ALA A 5 -19.88 4.27 69.44
C ALA A 5 -21.02 3.29 69.83
N VAL A 6 -21.76 2.77 68.85
CA VAL A 6 -22.57 1.56 69.03
C VAL A 6 -22.42 0.66 67.79
N VAL A 7 -21.75 -0.46 68.07
CA VAL A 7 -21.71 -1.78 67.46
C VAL A 7 -22.86 -2.13 66.51
N PHE A 8 -22.52 -2.68 65.34
CA PHE A 8 -23.39 -3.62 64.61
C PHE A 8 -22.58 -4.86 64.23
N LEU A 9 -22.87 -5.96 64.91
CA LEU A 9 -22.47 -7.32 64.56
C LEU A 9 -23.65 -7.95 63.80
N ILE A 10 -23.50 -8.20 62.49
CA ILE A 10 -24.31 -9.21 61.80
C ILE A 10 -23.35 -10.10 61.01
N GLY A 11 -23.42 -11.39 61.31
CA GLY A 11 -22.56 -12.43 60.78
C GLY A 11 -22.93 -12.91 59.39
N LEU A 12 -21.90 -13.47 58.75
CA LEU A 12 -21.82 -14.63 57.86
C LEU A 12 -22.94 -14.98 56.86
N ALA A 13 -22.41 -15.27 55.65
CA ALA A 13 -22.79 -16.31 54.70
C ALA A 13 -23.88 -15.98 53.66
N GLY A 14 -23.48 -16.00 52.39
CA GLY A 14 -24.42 -16.01 51.27
C GLY A 14 -23.76 -15.63 49.95
N ALA A 15 -23.43 -16.65 49.16
CA ALA A 15 -22.88 -16.55 47.82
C ALA A 15 -23.78 -15.80 46.84
N GLY A 16 -23.18 -15.15 45.82
CA GLY A 16 -23.83 -15.02 44.51
C GLY A 16 -23.88 -13.62 43.91
N CYS A 17 -23.08 -13.43 42.85
CA CYS A 17 -23.28 -12.51 41.73
C CYS A 17 -23.33 -11.00 41.99
N VAL A 18 -22.14 -10.39 41.92
CA VAL A 18 -21.98 -9.01 41.44
C VAL A 18 -21.94 -9.06 39.91
N PRO A 19 -22.90 -8.53 39.13
CA PRO A 19 -22.62 -8.19 37.76
C PRO A 19 -21.82 -6.89 37.78
N ALA A 20 -20.50 -7.06 37.73
CA ALA A 20 -19.57 -5.99 37.41
C ALA A 20 -20.00 -5.34 36.11
N ALA A 21 -19.99 -4.01 36.10
CA ALA A 21 -20.18 -3.20 34.91
C ALA A 21 -19.18 -3.65 33.83
N ALA A 22 -19.68 -4.37 32.83
CA ALA A 22 -18.95 -4.60 31.60
C ALA A 22 -19.01 -3.31 30.78
N TRP A 23 -18.20 -2.32 31.16
CA TRP A 23 -17.59 -1.49 30.13
C TRP A 23 -16.70 -2.42 29.33
N ALA A 24 -17.29 -3.01 28.28
CA ALA A 24 -16.51 -3.36 27.12
C ALA A 24 -15.83 -2.06 26.70
N LEU A 25 -14.55 -1.93 27.07
CA LEU A 25 -13.59 -1.17 26.29
C LEU A 25 -13.77 -1.70 24.87
N GLN A 26 -14.57 -0.97 24.08
CA GLN A 26 -14.54 -1.11 22.65
C GLN A 26 -13.11 -0.76 22.30
N ALA A 27 -12.29 -1.80 22.17
CA ALA A 27 -11.05 -1.71 21.45
C ALA A 27 -11.49 -1.22 20.07
N SER A 28 -11.33 0.08 19.84
CA SER A 28 -11.35 0.65 18.50
C SER A 28 -10.51 -0.29 17.63
N PRO A 29 -10.94 -0.61 16.40
CA PRO A 29 -10.08 -1.35 15.49
C PRO A 29 -8.89 -0.44 15.18
N VAL A 30 -7.87 -0.49 16.02
CA VAL A 30 -6.54 -0.02 15.72
C VAL A 30 -6.18 -0.85 14.51
N LYS A 31 -6.12 -0.19 13.36
CA LYS A 31 -5.50 -0.66 12.13
C LYS A 31 -4.18 -1.28 12.57
N GLN A 32 -4.16 -2.61 12.71
CA GLN A 32 -2.99 -3.32 13.19
C GLN A 32 -2.02 -3.27 12.02
N GLU A 33 -1.25 -2.18 11.98
CA GLU A 33 -0.31 -1.90 10.92
C GLU A 33 0.77 -2.97 11.05
N SER A 34 0.76 -3.92 10.10
CA SER A 34 1.71 -5.02 10.11
C SER A 34 3.11 -4.44 9.95
N GLN A 35 4.09 -4.97 10.68
CA GLN A 35 5.51 -4.59 10.52
C GLN A 35 5.97 -4.62 9.05
N ALA A 36 5.41 -5.52 8.24
CA ALA A 36 5.64 -5.58 6.80
C ALA A 36 5.16 -4.31 6.04
N PHE A 37 4.04 -3.71 6.43
CA PHE A 37 3.55 -2.47 5.83
C PHE A 37 4.36 -1.24 6.27
N ASP A 38 4.91 -1.25 7.48
CA ASP A 38 5.85 -0.23 7.93
C ASP A 38 7.16 -0.32 7.12
N ASP A 39 7.71 -1.53 6.96
CA ASP A 39 8.90 -1.77 6.14
C ASP A 39 8.67 -1.34 4.68
N PHE A 40 7.54 -1.76 4.08
CA PHE A 40 7.14 -1.30 2.76
C PHE A 40 7.12 0.23 2.64
N THR A 41 6.48 0.90 3.60
CA THR A 41 6.38 2.36 3.61
C THR A 41 7.76 3.01 3.71
N GLN A 42 8.66 2.44 4.50
CA GLN A 42 10.04 2.91 4.64
C GLN A 42 10.82 2.76 3.32
N ARG A 43 10.73 1.61 2.66
CA ARG A 43 11.39 1.36 1.35
C ARG A 43 10.87 2.28 0.25
N VAL A 44 9.56 2.60 0.26
CA VAL A 44 8.99 3.60 -0.66
C VAL A 44 9.56 5.00 -0.37
N LYS A 45 9.73 5.39 0.89
CA LYS A 45 10.35 6.69 1.24
C LYS A 45 11.82 6.78 0.80
N GLU A 46 12.56 5.69 0.91
CA GLU A 46 13.94 5.60 0.43
C GLU A 46 13.99 5.76 -1.09
N TYR A 47 13.10 5.09 -1.82
CA TYR A 47 12.93 5.31 -3.25
C TYR A 47 12.63 6.78 -3.58
N LEU A 48 11.71 7.42 -2.86
CA LEU A 48 11.38 8.83 -3.11
C LEU A 48 12.56 9.78 -2.87
N THR A 49 13.46 9.46 -1.95
CA THR A 49 14.67 10.26 -1.75
C THR A 49 15.54 10.24 -3.00
N LEU A 50 15.72 9.06 -3.62
CA LEU A 50 16.41 8.90 -4.87
C LEU A 50 15.69 9.59 -6.03
N HIS A 51 14.37 9.41 -6.14
CA HIS A 51 13.55 10.08 -7.14
C HIS A 51 13.74 11.60 -7.09
N LYS A 52 13.60 12.21 -5.90
CA LYS A 52 13.75 13.67 -5.74
C LYS A 52 15.16 14.15 -6.07
N ALA A 53 16.18 13.37 -5.71
CA ALA A 53 17.55 13.69 -6.07
C ALA A 53 17.73 13.68 -7.61
N ALA A 54 17.21 12.66 -8.29
CA ALA A 54 17.19 12.60 -9.74
C ALA A 54 16.44 13.80 -10.33
N GLU A 55 15.21 14.06 -9.87
CA GLU A 55 14.34 15.14 -10.34
C GLU A 55 14.99 16.53 -10.20
N SER A 56 15.65 16.78 -9.08
CA SER A 56 16.32 18.05 -8.78
C SER A 56 17.48 18.37 -9.75
N SER A 57 18.04 17.36 -10.40
CA SER A 57 19.10 17.52 -11.40
C SER A 57 18.58 17.90 -12.79
N LEU A 58 17.26 17.81 -13.03
CA LEU A 58 16.68 18.14 -14.33
C LEU A 58 16.50 19.65 -14.52
N PRO A 59 16.67 20.17 -15.74
CA PRO A 59 16.32 21.54 -16.08
C PRO A 59 14.87 21.85 -15.71
N ARG A 60 14.63 23.01 -15.08
CA ARG A 60 13.27 23.45 -14.75
C ARG A 60 12.46 23.65 -16.04
N LEU A 61 11.24 23.10 -16.08
CA LEU A 61 10.31 23.37 -17.16
C LEU A 61 9.94 24.86 -17.13
N LYS A 62 10.17 25.57 -18.23
CA LYS A 62 9.58 26.90 -18.45
C LYS A 62 8.13 26.68 -18.88
N SER A 63 7.20 27.45 -18.32
CA SER A 63 5.73 27.33 -18.48
C SER A 63 5.20 27.36 -19.94
N THR A 64 6.07 27.54 -20.94
CA THR A 64 5.70 27.94 -22.31
C THR A 64 6.07 26.93 -23.40
N THR A 65 6.34 25.65 -23.10
CA THR A 65 6.73 24.69 -24.15
C THR A 65 6.01 23.34 -24.07
N HIS A 66 5.51 22.92 -25.24
CA HIS A 66 4.61 21.81 -25.56
C HIS A 66 5.02 20.41 -25.06
N GLY A 67 4.07 19.45 -25.12
CA GLY A 67 4.18 18.07 -24.61
C GLY A 67 5.41 17.25 -25.04
N LYS A 68 6.12 17.62 -26.11
CA LYS A 68 7.44 17.05 -26.44
C LYS A 68 8.45 17.25 -25.31
N THR A 69 8.46 18.43 -24.68
CA THR A 69 9.34 18.71 -23.53
C THR A 69 8.98 17.91 -22.28
N ILE A 70 7.70 17.54 -22.11
CA ILE A 70 7.24 16.69 -21.01
C ILE A 70 7.72 15.26 -21.20
N ILE A 71 7.58 14.72 -22.42
CA ILE A 71 8.05 13.38 -22.77
C ILE A 71 9.58 13.31 -22.65
N ASP A 72 10.31 14.30 -23.16
CA ASP A 72 11.76 14.37 -23.04
C ASP A 72 12.20 14.43 -21.57
N ARG A 73 11.52 15.24 -20.73
CA ARG A 73 11.78 15.30 -19.28
C ARG A 73 11.53 13.96 -18.61
N GLN A 74 10.40 13.31 -18.89
CA GLN A 74 10.07 11.98 -18.37
C GLN A 74 11.19 10.99 -18.71
N HIS A 75 11.65 10.95 -19.96
CA HIS A 75 12.73 10.05 -20.38
C HIS A 75 14.04 10.32 -19.66
N VAL A 76 14.42 11.60 -19.49
CA VAL A 76 15.62 11.97 -18.74
C VAL A 76 15.51 11.59 -17.27
N LEU A 77 14.35 11.81 -16.64
CA LEU A 77 14.11 11.41 -15.25
C LEU A 77 14.19 9.88 -15.11
N ALA A 78 13.53 9.16 -16.01
CA ALA A 78 13.57 7.71 -16.07
C ALA A 78 15.01 7.19 -16.17
N GLN A 79 15.81 7.74 -17.08
CA GLN A 79 17.21 7.37 -17.22
C GLN A 79 18.00 7.62 -15.93
N LYS A 80 17.84 8.78 -15.29
CA LYS A 80 18.55 9.12 -14.05
C LYS A 80 18.19 8.19 -12.89
N ILE A 81 16.89 7.88 -12.74
CA ILE A 81 16.44 6.91 -11.75
C ILE A 81 17.01 5.53 -12.05
N ALA A 82 16.97 5.10 -13.32
CA ALA A 82 17.48 3.81 -13.74
C ALA A 82 19.00 3.66 -13.46
N GLU A 83 19.79 4.68 -13.77
CA GLU A 83 21.23 4.76 -13.46
C GLU A 83 21.48 4.64 -11.95
N ALA A 84 20.76 5.42 -11.15
CA ALA A 84 20.89 5.42 -9.69
C ALA A 84 20.43 4.10 -9.03
N ARG A 85 19.56 3.36 -9.71
CA ARG A 85 19.02 2.05 -9.31
C ARG A 85 19.59 0.90 -10.13
N SER A 86 20.82 1.00 -10.64
CA SER A 86 21.43 -0.02 -11.51
C SER A 86 21.44 -1.45 -10.94
N ASN A 87 21.42 -1.59 -9.60
CA ASN A 87 21.36 -2.88 -8.91
C ASN A 87 19.96 -3.31 -8.46
N ALA A 88 18.92 -2.55 -8.83
CA ALA A 88 17.56 -2.83 -8.39
C ALA A 88 17.04 -4.14 -8.98
N LYS A 89 16.42 -4.94 -8.12
CA LYS A 89 15.83 -6.24 -8.45
C LYS A 89 14.45 -6.37 -7.84
N GLN A 90 13.70 -7.34 -8.36
CA GLN A 90 12.41 -7.68 -7.81
C GLN A 90 12.52 -8.09 -6.35
N GLY A 91 11.64 -7.54 -5.52
CA GLY A 91 11.60 -7.77 -4.09
C GLY A 91 12.47 -6.84 -3.25
N ASP A 92 13.15 -5.87 -3.86
CA ASP A 92 13.86 -4.83 -3.11
C ASP A 92 12.89 -3.93 -2.32
N ILE A 93 11.68 -3.70 -2.83
CA ILE A 93 10.60 -3.01 -2.10
C ILE A 93 9.58 -4.00 -1.58
N PHE A 94 9.11 -4.91 -2.43
CA PHE A 94 8.20 -5.98 -2.04
C PHE A 94 8.98 -7.22 -1.58
N SER A 95 9.65 -7.13 -0.43
CA SER A 95 10.34 -8.29 0.17
C SER A 95 9.38 -9.49 0.29
N PRO A 96 9.89 -10.72 0.46
CA PRO A 96 9.03 -11.89 0.62
C PRO A 96 7.92 -11.70 1.68
N GLU A 97 8.26 -11.14 2.84
CA GLU A 97 7.35 -10.89 3.95
C GLU A 97 6.30 -9.82 3.61
N ILE A 98 6.72 -8.77 2.91
CA ILE A 98 5.82 -7.73 2.40
C ILE A 98 4.87 -8.33 1.36
N SER A 99 5.41 -9.08 0.40
CA SER A 99 4.64 -9.74 -0.65
C SER A 99 3.56 -10.65 -0.06
N GLU A 100 3.91 -11.46 0.95
CA GLU A 100 2.96 -12.33 1.66
C GLU A 100 1.83 -11.53 2.31
N GLN A 101 2.16 -10.41 2.97
CA GLN A 101 1.14 -9.57 3.60
C GLN A 101 0.20 -8.94 2.56
N PHE A 102 0.73 -8.46 1.42
CA PHE A 102 -0.09 -7.99 0.31
C PHE A 102 -0.97 -9.11 -0.27
N HIS A 103 -0.43 -10.31 -0.47
CA HIS A 103 -1.20 -11.48 -0.90
C HIS A 103 -2.35 -11.78 0.06
N HIS A 104 -2.08 -11.81 1.36
CA HIS A 104 -3.08 -12.09 2.38
C HIS A 104 -4.22 -11.08 2.34
N VAL A 105 -3.89 -9.78 2.38
CA VAL A 105 -4.88 -8.70 2.36
C VAL A 105 -5.68 -8.73 1.07
N ILE A 106 -5.02 -8.82 -0.09
CA ILE A 106 -5.71 -8.82 -1.39
C ILE A 106 -6.61 -10.03 -1.49
N ARG A 107 -6.11 -11.26 -1.29
CA ARG A 107 -6.91 -12.49 -1.38
C ARG A 107 -8.11 -12.47 -0.44
N SER A 108 -7.96 -11.96 0.79
CA SER A 108 -9.08 -11.86 1.74
C SER A 108 -10.28 -11.09 1.17
N LYS A 109 -10.06 -10.13 0.26
CA LYS A 109 -11.11 -9.33 -0.38
C LYS A 109 -11.75 -10.01 -1.59
N PHE A 110 -11.11 -11.04 -2.14
CA PHE A 110 -11.71 -11.88 -3.19
C PHE A 110 -12.59 -13.01 -2.62
N HIS A 111 -12.75 -13.05 -1.29
CA HIS A 111 -13.72 -13.87 -0.58
C HIS A 111 -14.85 -12.98 -0.01
N GLY A 112 -16.06 -13.53 0.07
CA GLY A 112 -17.23 -12.83 0.63
C GLY A 112 -18.03 -11.98 -0.37
N ALA A 113 -18.99 -11.21 0.16
CA ALA A 113 -20.03 -10.54 -0.64
C ALA A 113 -19.51 -9.47 -1.63
N GLY A 114 -18.35 -8.85 -1.35
CA GLY A 114 -17.76 -7.82 -2.22
C GLY A 114 -16.92 -8.37 -3.38
N ALA A 115 -16.62 -9.67 -3.39
CA ALA A 115 -15.74 -10.29 -4.36
C ALA A 115 -16.22 -10.20 -5.83
N PRO A 116 -17.53 -10.30 -6.14
CA PRO A 116 -18.02 -10.08 -7.50
C PRO A 116 -17.70 -8.68 -8.02
N ASN A 117 -17.85 -7.64 -7.20
CA ASN A 117 -17.59 -6.26 -7.59
C ASN A 117 -16.10 -6.02 -7.86
N ILE A 118 -15.22 -6.55 -7.01
CA ILE A 118 -13.77 -6.44 -7.23
C ILE A 118 -13.36 -7.13 -8.55
N ARG A 119 -13.85 -8.35 -8.79
CA ARG A 119 -13.62 -9.05 -10.06
C ARG A 119 -14.16 -8.29 -11.26
N GLN A 120 -15.35 -7.70 -11.15
CA GLN A 120 -15.95 -6.90 -12.21
C GLN A 120 -15.05 -5.71 -12.58
N THR A 121 -14.59 -4.92 -11.59
CA THR A 121 -13.75 -3.75 -11.85
C THR A 121 -12.39 -4.13 -12.44
N ILE A 122 -11.81 -5.26 -12.03
CA ILE A 122 -10.54 -5.73 -12.60
C ILE A 122 -10.72 -6.23 -14.04
N ARG A 123 -11.81 -6.97 -14.31
CA ARG A 123 -12.17 -7.45 -15.67
C ARG A 123 -12.54 -6.34 -16.65
N GLN A 124 -12.90 -5.16 -16.15
CA GLN A 124 -13.08 -3.97 -16.98
C GLN A 124 -11.74 -3.42 -17.50
N GLY A 125 -10.61 -3.83 -16.92
CA GLY A 125 -9.29 -3.63 -17.51
C GLY A 125 -9.09 -4.53 -18.73
N GLU A 126 -8.27 -4.08 -19.69
CA GLU A 126 -7.96 -4.88 -20.88
C GLU A 126 -7.26 -6.20 -20.49
N PRO A 127 -7.62 -7.33 -21.12
CA PRO A 127 -6.93 -8.60 -20.89
C PRO A 127 -5.50 -8.52 -21.44
N LEU A 128 -4.52 -8.71 -20.56
CA LEU A 128 -3.11 -8.71 -20.91
C LEU A 128 -2.56 -10.13 -20.93
N THR A 129 -2.01 -10.56 -22.07
CA THR A 129 -1.34 -11.87 -22.23
C THR A 129 0.15 -11.64 -22.49
N ASN A 130 1.02 -12.42 -21.84
CA ASN A 130 2.48 -12.40 -22.04
C ASN A 130 3.15 -11.04 -21.83
N VAL A 131 2.81 -10.32 -20.76
CA VAL A 131 3.54 -9.10 -20.38
C VAL A 131 4.80 -9.46 -19.60
N GLN A 132 5.95 -8.99 -20.07
CA GLN A 132 7.21 -9.04 -19.32
C GLN A 132 7.42 -7.70 -18.64
N LEU A 133 7.32 -7.69 -17.30
CA LEU A 133 7.70 -6.55 -16.48
C LEU A 133 9.18 -6.68 -16.09
N ILE A 134 9.90 -5.57 -16.16
CA ILE A 134 11.31 -5.51 -15.79
C ILE A 134 11.43 -4.45 -14.70
N VAL A 135 11.92 -4.85 -13.52
CA VAL A 135 12.21 -3.90 -12.43
C VAL A 135 13.24 -2.88 -12.91
N ASN A 136 13.01 -1.61 -12.56
CA ASN A 136 13.79 -0.47 -13.00
C ASN A 136 13.74 -0.22 -14.53
N GLY A 137 12.88 -0.95 -15.25
CA GLY A 137 12.60 -0.75 -16.67
C GLY A 137 11.45 0.22 -16.91
N ALA A 138 11.42 0.79 -18.11
CA ALA A 138 10.29 1.60 -18.56
C ALA A 138 9.01 0.75 -18.61
N TYR A 139 7.91 1.31 -18.09
CA TYR A 139 6.60 0.70 -18.23
C TYR A 139 6.20 0.67 -19.71
N PRO A 140 5.84 -0.50 -20.28
CA PRO A 140 5.55 -0.61 -21.69
C PRO A 140 4.42 0.35 -22.11
N GLY A 141 4.69 1.19 -23.11
CA GLY A 141 3.78 2.27 -23.52
C GLY A 141 2.46 1.81 -24.13
N ASN A 142 2.42 0.55 -24.60
CA ASN A 142 1.24 -0.09 -25.18
C ASN A 142 0.31 -0.73 -24.13
N LEU A 143 0.72 -0.78 -22.86
CA LEU A 143 -0.11 -1.34 -21.81
C LEU A 143 -0.98 -0.26 -21.17
N PRO A 144 -2.26 -0.59 -20.88
CA PRO A 144 -3.12 0.31 -20.14
C PRO A 144 -2.61 0.48 -18.71
N LEU A 145 -2.90 1.65 -18.12
CA LEU A 145 -2.67 1.91 -16.70
C LEU A 145 -3.92 1.51 -15.92
N THR A 146 -4.13 0.21 -15.73
CA THR A 146 -5.27 -0.29 -14.96
C THR A 146 -5.09 0.08 -13.49
N THR A 147 -6.06 0.82 -12.95
CA THR A 147 -6.06 1.25 -11.55
C THR A 147 -6.47 0.11 -10.62
N VAL A 148 -5.98 0.14 -9.39
CA VAL A 148 -6.46 -0.77 -8.34
C VAL A 148 -7.82 -0.25 -7.85
N PRO A 149 -8.86 -1.11 -7.77
CA PRO A 149 -10.17 -0.71 -7.25
C PRO A 149 -10.08 -0.04 -5.87
N PRO A 150 -10.87 1.01 -5.59
CA PRO A 150 -10.86 1.70 -4.30
C PRO A 150 -11.08 0.78 -3.09
N THR A 151 -11.91 -0.25 -3.28
CA THR A 151 -12.20 -1.27 -2.27
C THR A 151 -10.97 -2.10 -1.85
N LEU A 152 -9.98 -2.25 -2.74
CA LEU A 152 -8.69 -2.84 -2.41
C LEU A 152 -7.76 -1.79 -1.79
N LEU A 153 -7.66 -0.60 -2.40
CA LEU A 153 -6.75 0.48 -1.98
C LEU A 153 -6.90 0.88 -0.50
N ILE A 154 -8.13 0.91 0.03
CA ILE A 154 -8.37 1.26 1.45
C ILE A 154 -7.70 0.31 2.46
N ASN A 155 -7.32 -0.89 2.04
CA ASN A 155 -6.65 -1.88 2.90
C ASN A 155 -5.14 -1.96 2.66
N LEU A 156 -4.62 -1.22 1.69
CA LEU A 156 -3.19 -1.20 1.35
C LEU A 156 -2.50 0.01 1.98
N PRO A 157 -1.17 -0.01 2.14
CA PRO A 157 -0.40 1.16 2.53
C PRO A 157 -0.66 2.31 1.56
N GLN A 158 -0.88 3.51 2.11
CA GLN A 158 -1.06 4.71 1.31
C GLN A 158 0.24 5.04 0.58
N LEU A 159 0.11 5.50 -0.66
CA LEU A 159 1.24 5.89 -1.48
C LEU A 159 1.34 7.42 -1.61
N PRO A 160 2.57 7.96 -1.68
CA PRO A 160 2.80 9.32 -2.11
C PRO A 160 2.39 9.50 -3.58
N ARG A 161 2.12 10.73 -4.03
CA ARG A 161 1.59 11.02 -5.39
C ARG A 161 2.49 10.56 -6.53
N GLU A 162 3.80 10.49 -6.28
CA GLU A 162 4.82 10.09 -7.26
C GLU A 162 4.80 8.58 -7.54
N VAL A 163 4.10 7.79 -6.72
CA VAL A 163 4.08 6.33 -6.79
C VAL A 163 2.63 5.83 -6.81
N ALA A 164 2.35 4.82 -7.63
CA ALA A 164 1.01 4.26 -7.70
C ALA A 164 0.99 2.74 -7.89
N TYR A 165 0.00 2.09 -7.27
CA TYR A 165 -0.31 0.70 -7.56
C TYR A 165 -1.02 0.57 -8.91
N ARG A 166 -0.63 -0.42 -9.71
CA ARG A 166 -1.24 -0.80 -10.98
C ARG A 166 -1.47 -2.31 -11.03
N ILE A 167 -2.45 -2.72 -11.82
CA ILE A 167 -2.71 -4.13 -12.12
C ILE A 167 -2.23 -4.40 -13.54
N VAL A 168 -1.38 -5.41 -13.70
CA VAL A 168 -0.91 -5.88 -15.00
C VAL A 168 -1.12 -7.38 -15.06
N GLY A 169 -2.15 -7.83 -15.80
CA GLY A 169 -2.56 -9.22 -15.77
C GLY A 169 -2.93 -9.64 -14.33
N HIS A 170 -2.16 -10.56 -13.77
CA HIS A 170 -2.33 -11.04 -12.38
C HIS A 170 -1.39 -10.37 -11.39
N ASP A 171 -0.57 -9.42 -11.83
CA ASP A 171 0.51 -8.86 -11.03
C ASP A 171 0.09 -7.50 -10.44
N LEU A 172 0.52 -7.27 -9.20
CA LEU A 172 0.44 -5.96 -8.57
C LEU A 172 1.76 -5.23 -8.79
N VAL A 173 1.71 -4.10 -9.50
CA VAL A 173 2.89 -3.33 -9.90
C VAL A 173 2.96 -2.04 -9.12
N LEU A 174 4.14 -1.72 -8.60
CA LEU A 174 4.47 -0.40 -8.06
C LEU A 174 5.12 0.43 -9.17
N LEU A 175 4.44 1.50 -9.58
CA LEU A 175 4.83 2.32 -10.72
C LEU A 175 5.20 3.73 -10.27
N ASP A 176 6.29 4.27 -10.82
CA ASP A 176 6.58 5.71 -10.78
C ASP A 176 5.69 6.46 -11.77
N THR A 177 4.88 7.39 -11.28
CA THR A 177 3.88 8.07 -12.11
C THR A 177 4.48 9.12 -13.05
N GLU A 178 5.59 9.75 -12.67
CA GLU A 178 6.26 10.77 -13.48
C GLU A 178 7.24 10.14 -14.46
N ALA A 179 8.11 9.24 -13.99
CA ALA A 179 9.14 8.59 -14.80
C ALA A 179 8.60 7.43 -15.64
N ARG A 180 7.39 6.91 -15.33
CA ARG A 180 6.81 5.69 -15.91
C ARG A 180 7.78 4.50 -15.84
N ILE A 181 8.39 4.27 -14.68
CA ILE A 181 9.28 3.14 -14.40
C ILE A 181 8.59 2.15 -13.46
N VAL A 182 8.78 0.86 -13.72
CA VAL A 182 8.39 -0.22 -12.80
C VAL A 182 9.37 -0.23 -11.63
N ILE A 183 8.89 0.17 -10.45
CA ILE A 183 9.72 0.27 -9.24
C ILE A 183 9.96 -1.11 -8.64
N ASP A 184 8.90 -1.91 -8.54
CA ASP A 184 8.88 -3.31 -8.11
C ASP A 184 7.51 -3.93 -8.44
N PHE A 185 7.34 -5.24 -8.33
CA PHE A 185 6.04 -5.90 -8.53
C PHE A 185 5.93 -7.24 -7.80
N ILE A 186 4.69 -7.61 -7.46
CA ILE A 186 4.34 -8.90 -6.86
C ILE A 186 3.58 -9.73 -7.91
N PRO A 187 4.11 -10.89 -8.33
CA PRO A 187 3.50 -11.69 -9.37
C PRO A 187 2.33 -12.51 -8.83
N GLY A 188 1.25 -12.66 -9.62
CA GLY A 188 0.14 -13.57 -9.28
C GLY A 188 -0.65 -13.18 -8.02
N THR A 189 -0.61 -11.90 -7.64
CA THR A 189 -1.31 -11.39 -6.45
C THR A 189 -2.80 -11.20 -6.67
N ILE A 190 -3.19 -10.92 -7.91
CA ILE A 190 -4.58 -10.72 -8.32
C ILE A 190 -5.17 -12.07 -8.77
N PRO A 191 -6.16 -12.62 -8.04
CA PRO A 191 -6.78 -13.91 -8.35
C PRO A 191 -7.63 -13.91 -9.63
#